data_AF-A0A087FYA8-F1
#
_entry.id   AF-A0A087FYA8-F1
#
_cell.length_a   1.000
_cell.length_b   1.000
_cell.length_c   1.000
_cell.angle_alpha   90.00
_cell.angle_beta   90.00
_cell.angle_gamma   90.00
#
_symmetry.space_group_name_H-M   'P 1'
#
loop_
_entity.id
_entity.type
_entity.pdbx_description
1 polymer ?
#
loop_
_entity_poly.entity_id
_entity_poly.type
_entity_poly.pdbx_seq_one_letter_code
_entity_poly.pdbx_strand_id
1 'polypeptide(L)'
;MAVRNTGSGAKVKEDIVSKVPGAKVDVMELDLSSVDSVRKFASEYKSARLPLNLLINNAGIMACPFMLSMDNIELQFATNHLGHFLLTKLLLDTMKSTSRESKREGRIVNLSSVSHRFSYQEGVRFDKIND
;
A
#
# COMPACT_ATOMS: atom_id res chain seq x y z
N MET A 1 -2.11 -10.60 0.46
CA MET A 1 -2.30 -9.64 -0.66
C MET A 1 -3.21 -8.54 -0.18
N ALA A 2 -2.78 -7.30 -0.24
CA ALA A 2 -3.63 -6.13 0.01
C ALA A 2 -4.06 -5.55 -1.34
N VAL A 3 -5.36 -5.52 -1.62
CA VAL A 3 -5.89 -5.13 -2.96
C VAL A 3 -7.20 -4.36 -2.84
N ARG A 4 -7.44 -3.39 -3.72
CA ARG A 4 -8.70 -2.64 -3.75
C ARG A 4 -9.90 -3.44 -4.28
N ASN A 5 -9.65 -4.48 -5.08
CA ASN A 5 -10.67 -5.35 -5.65
C ASN A 5 -10.42 -6.79 -5.19
N THR A 6 -11.14 -7.21 -4.15
CA THR A 6 -11.00 -8.52 -3.53
C THR A 6 -11.44 -9.67 -4.44
N GLY A 7 -12.42 -9.45 -5.31
CA GLY A 7 -12.83 -10.45 -6.31
C GLY A 7 -11.72 -10.78 -7.31
N SER A 8 -10.97 -9.78 -7.76
CA SER A 8 -9.78 -9.99 -8.60
C SER A 8 -8.65 -10.63 -7.79
N GLY A 9 -8.45 -10.19 -6.54
CA GLY A 9 -7.47 -10.79 -5.63
C GLY A 9 -7.74 -12.28 -5.35
N ALA A 10 -9.00 -12.67 -5.20
CA ALA A 10 -9.40 -14.07 -4.96
C ALA A 10 -9.02 -14.97 -6.15
N LYS A 11 -9.29 -14.53 -7.38
CA LYS A 11 -8.88 -15.25 -8.60
C LYS A 11 -7.37 -15.44 -8.68
N VAL A 12 -6.59 -14.38 -8.40
CA VAL A 12 -5.12 -14.47 -8.41
C VAL A 12 -4.61 -15.38 -7.29
N LYS A 13 -5.25 -15.37 -6.12
CA LYS A 13 -4.94 -16.30 -5.03
C LYS A 13 -5.13 -17.76 -5.49
N GLU A 14 -6.26 -18.09 -6.11
CA GLU A 14 -6.54 -19.43 -6.64
C GLU A 14 -5.48 -19.86 -7.67
N ASP A 15 -5.11 -18.97 -8.58
CA ASP A 15 -4.06 -19.20 -9.56
C ASP A 15 -2.69 -19.46 -8.92
N ILE A 16 -2.31 -18.72 -7.88
CA ILE A 16 -1.03 -18.90 -7.19
C ILE A 16 -1.02 -20.24 -6.44
N VAL A 17 -2.06 -20.53 -5.68
CA VAL A 17 -2.14 -21.73 -4.84
C VAL A 17 -2.18 -23.00 -5.69
N SER A 18 -2.83 -22.97 -6.86
CA SER A 18 -2.82 -24.10 -7.79
C SER A 18 -1.45 -24.36 -8.44
N LYS A 19 -0.66 -23.32 -8.70
CA LYS A 19 0.65 -23.42 -9.36
C LYS A 19 1.83 -23.62 -8.40
N VAL A 20 1.69 -23.20 -7.15
CA VAL A 20 2.77 -23.25 -6.15
C VAL A 20 2.27 -24.00 -4.91
N PRO A 21 2.50 -25.33 -4.84
CA PRO A 21 2.11 -26.14 -3.69
C PRO A 21 2.66 -25.58 -2.37
N GLY A 22 1.79 -25.42 -1.38
CA GLY A 22 2.15 -24.89 -0.06
C GLY A 22 2.19 -23.36 0.04
N ALA A 23 1.93 -22.62 -1.05
CA ALA A 23 1.77 -21.17 -0.98
C ALA A 23 0.59 -20.80 -0.06
N LYS A 24 0.85 -19.89 0.89
CA LYS A 24 -0.17 -19.33 1.78
C LYS A 24 -0.45 -17.91 1.35
N VAL A 25 -1.66 -17.67 0.87
CA VAL A 25 -2.07 -16.38 0.32
C VAL A 25 -3.38 -15.97 0.97
N ASP A 26 -3.36 -14.84 1.68
CA ASP A 26 -4.55 -14.18 2.17
C ASP A 26 -4.89 -12.99 1.27
N VAL A 27 -6.16 -12.64 1.16
CA VAL A 27 -6.64 -11.47 0.41
C VAL A 27 -7.35 -10.56 1.39
N MET A 28 -6.92 -9.31 1.47
CA MET A 28 -7.46 -8.29 2.34
C MET A 28 -7.70 -7.03 1.54
N GLU A 29 -8.81 -6.36 1.81
CA GLU A 29 -9.20 -5.14 1.08
C GLU A 29 -8.33 -3.96 1.50
N LEU A 30 -7.80 -3.23 0.53
CA LEU A 30 -7.05 -2.00 0.75
C LEU A 30 -7.20 -1.07 -0.47
N ASP A 31 -7.84 0.06 -0.26
CA ASP A 31 -7.83 1.19 -1.20
C ASP A 31 -6.95 2.32 -0.66
N LEU A 32 -5.80 2.54 -1.31
CA LEU A 32 -4.84 3.56 -0.90
C LEU A 32 -5.33 4.99 -1.16
N SER A 33 -6.37 5.16 -1.98
CA SER A 33 -6.97 6.47 -2.24
C SER A 33 -7.89 6.96 -1.11
N SER A 34 -8.18 6.09 -0.12
CA SER A 34 -9.06 6.38 1.01
C SER A 34 -8.33 6.20 2.35
N VAL A 35 -8.24 7.28 3.13
CA VAL A 35 -7.65 7.26 4.48
C VAL A 35 -8.35 6.25 5.39
N ASP A 36 -9.68 6.17 5.33
CA ASP A 36 -10.46 5.23 6.12
C ASP A 36 -10.19 3.77 5.74
N SER A 37 -10.07 3.48 4.44
CA SER A 37 -9.70 2.14 3.98
C SER A 37 -8.32 1.72 4.49
N VAL A 38 -7.33 2.61 4.43
CA VAL A 38 -5.97 2.36 4.94
C VAL A 38 -5.98 2.08 6.45
N ARG A 39 -6.75 2.86 7.22
CA ARG A 39 -6.89 2.67 8.68
C ARG A 39 -7.58 1.36 9.02
N LYS A 40 -8.67 1.03 8.31
CA LYS A 40 -9.40 -0.23 8.47
C LYS A 40 -8.49 -1.42 8.21
N PHE A 41 -7.81 -1.45 7.06
CA PHE A 41 -6.86 -2.50 6.71
C PHE A 41 -5.78 -2.69 7.79
N ALA A 42 -5.15 -1.60 8.24
CA ALA A 42 -4.10 -1.69 9.25
C ALA A 42 -4.63 -2.21 10.60
N SER A 43 -5.87 -1.84 10.97
CA SER A 43 -6.54 -2.34 12.17
C SER A 43 -6.81 -3.85 12.08
N GLU A 44 -7.37 -4.30 10.95
CA GLU A 44 -7.66 -5.71 10.69
C GLU A 44 -6.38 -6.55 10.67
N TYR A 45 -5.33 -6.07 9.99
CA TYR A 45 -4.03 -6.75 9.95
C TYR A 45 -3.43 -6.94 11.35
N LYS A 46 -3.45 -5.88 12.17
CA LYS A 46 -2.98 -5.96 13.56
C LYS A 46 -3.82 -6.93 14.40
N SER A 47 -5.13 -6.95 14.18
CA SER A 47 -6.05 -7.84 14.89
C SER A 47 -5.83 -9.32 14.56
N ALA A 48 -5.36 -9.61 13.35
CA ALA A 48 -4.99 -10.96 12.93
C ALA A 48 -3.70 -11.49 13.61
N ARG A 49 -2.94 -10.62 14.29
CA ARG A 49 -1.68 -10.95 14.99
C ARG A 49 -0.67 -11.70 14.11
N LEU A 50 -0.64 -11.36 12.82
CA LEU A 50 0.30 -11.93 11.87
C LEU A 50 1.65 -11.20 11.93
N PRO A 51 2.78 -11.92 11.77
CA PRO A 51 4.10 -11.29 11.65
C PRO A 51 4.17 -10.45 10.36
N LEU A 52 4.88 -9.31 10.40
CA LEU A 52 5.13 -8.47 9.24
C LEU A 52 6.63 -8.18 9.08
N ASN A 53 7.31 -8.98 8.25
CA ASN A 53 8.73 -8.75 7.93
C ASN A 53 8.91 -7.83 6.71
N LEU A 54 8.02 -7.89 5.72
CA LEU A 54 8.15 -7.16 4.46
C LEU A 54 6.90 -6.33 4.20
N LEU A 55 7.09 -5.04 3.93
CA LEU A 55 6.06 -4.15 3.42
C LEU A 55 6.50 -3.64 2.04
N ILE A 56 5.74 -4.00 1.00
CA ILE A 56 6.03 -3.60 -0.37
C ILE A 56 4.93 -2.63 -0.83
N ASN A 57 5.25 -1.34 -0.80
CA ASN A 57 4.41 -0.26 -1.30
C ASN A 57 4.53 -0.21 -2.83
N ASN A 58 3.77 -1.09 -3.49
CA ASN A 58 3.83 -1.33 -4.94
C ASN A 58 2.68 -0.68 -5.72
N ALA A 59 1.51 -0.53 -5.10
CA ALA A 59 0.30 -0.15 -5.82
C ALA A 59 0.40 1.30 -6.32
N GLY A 60 -0.08 1.54 -7.55
CA GLY A 60 -0.09 2.89 -8.10
C GLY A 60 -0.98 3.02 -9.32
N ILE A 61 -1.36 4.25 -9.62
CA ILE A 61 -2.06 4.66 -10.83
C ILE A 61 -1.19 5.65 -11.62
N MET A 62 -1.46 5.79 -12.92
CA MET A 62 -0.72 6.68 -13.81
C MET A 62 -1.62 7.14 -14.95
N ALA A 63 -1.39 8.36 -15.44
CA ALA A 63 -2.05 8.91 -16.63
C ALA A 63 -3.59 8.89 -16.53
N CYS A 64 -4.12 9.07 -15.32
CA CYS A 64 -5.55 9.24 -15.09
C CYS A 64 -5.93 10.71 -15.35
N PRO A 65 -7.18 11.00 -15.78
CA PRO A 65 -7.73 12.35 -15.70
C PRO A 65 -7.62 12.90 -14.28
N PHE A 66 -7.49 14.23 -14.16
CA PHE A 66 -7.54 14.87 -12.85
C PHE A 66 -8.82 14.50 -12.12
N MET A 67 -8.66 13.98 -10.91
CA MET A 67 -9.76 13.60 -10.03
C MET A 67 -9.30 13.79 -8.59
N LEU A 68 -10.23 14.14 -7.72
CA LEU A 68 -10.01 14.09 -6.28
C LEU A 68 -10.43 12.73 -5.74
N SER A 69 -9.70 12.23 -4.75
CA SER A 69 -10.13 11.11 -3.94
C SER A 69 -11.29 11.50 -3.02
N MET A 70 -11.86 10.53 -2.31
CA MET A 70 -12.90 10.77 -1.31
C MET A 70 -12.46 11.72 -0.18
N ASP A 71 -11.14 11.85 0.03
CA ASP A 71 -10.55 12.73 1.04
C ASP A 71 -10.21 14.13 0.50
N ASN A 72 -10.69 14.49 -0.70
CA ASN A 72 -10.41 15.75 -1.40
C ASN A 72 -8.90 15.98 -1.67
N ILE A 73 -8.20 14.92 -2.06
CA ILE A 73 -6.78 14.97 -2.44
C ILE A 73 -6.65 14.45 -3.87
N GLU A 74 -5.84 15.08 -4.71
CA GLU A 74 -5.56 14.57 -6.07
C GLU A 74 -5.23 13.08 -6.04
N LEU A 75 -5.93 12.33 -6.89
CA LEU A 75 -6.06 10.88 -6.78
C LEU A 75 -4.73 10.14 -6.91
N GLN A 76 -3.83 10.59 -7.77
CA GLN A 76 -2.52 9.98 -7.96
C GLN A 76 -1.62 10.22 -6.75
N PHE A 77 -1.63 11.42 -6.17
CA PHE A 77 -0.90 11.73 -4.94
C PHE A 77 -1.48 10.98 -3.73
N ALA A 78 -2.81 10.94 -3.61
CA ALA A 78 -3.50 10.17 -2.58
C ALA A 78 -3.10 8.69 -2.64
N THR A 79 -3.18 8.08 -3.83
CA THR A 79 -2.92 6.65 -4.04
C THR A 79 -1.44 6.29 -3.95
N ASN A 80 -0.60 6.95 -4.74
CA ASN A 80 0.79 6.54 -4.95
C ASN A 80 1.71 6.98 -3.80
N HIS A 81 1.32 8.00 -3.03
CA HIS A 81 2.14 8.57 -1.96
C HIS A 81 1.47 8.55 -0.59
N LEU A 82 0.37 9.29 -0.38
CA LEU A 82 -0.19 9.47 0.97
C LEU A 82 -0.72 8.16 1.57
N GLY A 83 -1.43 7.34 0.79
CA GLY A 83 -1.93 6.05 1.23
C GLY A 83 -0.79 5.13 1.69
N HIS A 84 0.29 5.04 0.90
CA HIS A 84 1.48 4.27 1.26
C HIS A 84 2.20 4.81 2.49
N PHE A 85 2.33 6.14 2.60
CA PHE A 85 2.92 6.79 3.76
C PHE A 85 2.14 6.46 5.03
N LEU A 86 0.81 6.62 5.00
CA LEU A 86 -0.06 6.33 6.12
C LEU A 86 -0.02 4.84 6.49
N LEU A 87 -0.11 3.95 5.51
CA LEU A 87 -0.02 2.50 5.72
C LEU A 87 1.29 2.11 6.43
N THR A 88 2.41 2.63 5.92
CA THR A 88 3.73 2.40 6.51
C THR A 88 3.77 2.90 7.95
N LYS A 89 3.28 4.11 8.21
CA LYS A 89 3.23 4.69 9.56
C LYS A 89 2.41 3.82 10.52
N LEU A 90 1.27 3.30 10.08
CA LEU A 90 0.36 2.50 10.91
C LEU A 90 0.88 1.09 11.22
N LEU A 91 1.70 0.51 10.34
CA LEU A 91 2.23 -0.85 10.46
C LEU A 91 3.69 -0.91 10.97
N LEU A 92 4.36 0.23 11.07
CA LEU A 92 5.78 0.30 11.42
C LEU A 92 6.10 -0.40 12.75
N ASP A 93 5.26 -0.21 13.78
CA ASP A 93 5.51 -0.83 15.09
C ASP A 93 5.27 -2.35 15.05
N THR A 94 4.31 -2.83 14.26
CA THR A 94 4.12 -4.26 13.99
C THR A 94 5.37 -4.87 13.34
N MET A 95 5.99 -4.15 12.39
CA MET A 95 7.25 -4.59 11.78
C MET A 95 8.41 -4.64 12.79
N LYS A 96 8.55 -3.62 13.63
CA LYS A 96 9.59 -3.59 14.69
C LYS A 96 9.42 -4.75 15.67
N SER A 97 8.20 -5.00 16.14
CA SER A 97 7.91 -6.11 17.06
C SER A 97 8.21 -7.45 16.39
N THR A 98 7.72 -7.66 15.18
CA THR A 98 8.01 -8.87 14.38
C THR A 98 9.52 -9.09 14.24
N SER A 99 10.27 -8.03 13.94
CA SER A 99 11.71 -8.13 13.74
C SER A 99 12.46 -8.55 15.01
N ARG A 100 12.07 -7.99 16.17
CA ARG A 100 12.64 -8.36 17.48
C ARG A 100 12.30 -9.80 17.85
N GLU A 101 11.03 -10.19 17.70
CA GLU A 101 10.53 -11.52 18.08
C GLU A 101 11.11 -12.63 17.19
N SER A 102 11.15 -12.41 15.88
CA SER A 102 11.65 -13.38 14.91
C SER A 102 13.18 -13.37 14.77
N LYS A 103 13.87 -12.35 15.32
CA LYS A 103 15.29 -12.06 15.09
C LYS A 103 15.66 -11.96 13.59
N ARG A 104 14.70 -11.50 12.77
CA ARG A 104 14.87 -11.29 11.32
C ARG A 104 14.61 -9.83 11.01
N GLU A 105 15.49 -9.21 10.22
CA GLU A 105 15.31 -7.82 9.83
C GLU A 105 14.04 -7.61 9.01
N GLY A 106 13.37 -6.49 9.25
CA GLY A 106 12.26 -6.03 8.44
C GLY A 106 12.74 -5.17 7.27
N ARG A 107 11.96 -5.12 6.17
CA ARG A 107 12.25 -4.25 5.03
C ARG A 107 10.98 -3.59 4.51
N ILE A 108 11.04 -2.27 4.30
CA ILE A 108 10.04 -1.49 3.57
C ILE A 108 10.61 -1.21 2.18
N VAL A 109 9.86 -1.55 1.14
CA VAL A 109 10.20 -1.28 -0.25
C VAL A 109 9.15 -0.36 -0.83
N ASN A 110 9.55 0.83 -1.26
CA ASN A 110 8.71 1.76 -2.00
C ASN A 110 9.01 1.63 -3.48
N LEU A 111 8.07 1.10 -4.26
CA LEU A 111 8.22 1.05 -5.71
C LEU A 111 7.91 2.43 -6.29
N SER A 112 8.83 2.93 -7.12
CA SER A 112 8.66 4.16 -7.88
C SER A 112 8.77 3.85 -9.39
N SER A 113 8.96 4.88 -10.20
CA SER A 113 9.17 4.79 -11.65
C SER A 113 10.27 5.76 -12.07
N VAL A 114 10.86 5.59 -13.26
CA VAL A 114 11.77 6.58 -13.88
C VAL A 114 11.15 7.99 -13.94
N SER A 115 9.82 8.08 -13.95
CA SER A 115 9.07 9.35 -13.92
C SER A 115 9.40 10.24 -12.71
N HIS A 116 9.93 9.69 -11.60
CA HIS A 116 10.34 10.50 -10.45
C HIS A 116 11.44 11.53 -10.77
N ARG A 117 12.16 11.35 -11.89
CA ARG A 117 13.22 12.26 -12.35
C ARG A 117 12.69 13.50 -13.08
N PHE A 118 11.40 13.54 -13.39
CA PHE A 118 10.76 14.61 -14.16
C PHE A 118 9.87 15.51 -13.28
N SER A 119 10.23 15.69 -12.01
CA SER A 119 9.52 16.61 -11.12
C SER A 119 9.80 18.08 -11.49
N TYR A 120 8.96 18.98 -10.98
CA TYR A 120 9.24 20.41 -11.03
C TYR A 120 10.59 20.74 -10.38
N GLN A 121 11.28 21.78 -10.87
CA GLN A 121 12.60 22.17 -10.37
C GLN A 121 12.53 22.66 -8.92
N GLU A 122 11.44 23.33 -8.57
CA GLU A 122 11.13 23.83 -7.23
C GLU A 122 10.65 22.75 -6.26
N GLY A 123 10.53 21.49 -6.70
CA GLY A 123 10.02 20.38 -5.91
C GLY A 123 8.50 20.23 -5.96
N VAL A 124 7.92 19.62 -4.93
CA VAL A 124 6.48 19.32 -4.90
C VAL A 124 5.68 20.60 -4.63
N ARG A 125 4.74 20.93 -5.51
CA ARG A 125 3.83 22.08 -5.36
C ARG A 125 2.63 21.72 -4.47
N PHE A 126 2.86 21.55 -3.17
CA PHE A 126 1.81 21.13 -2.22
C PHE A 126 0.58 22.05 -2.23
N ASP A 127 0.77 23.36 -2.38
CA ASP A 127 -0.32 24.34 -2.41
C ASP A 127 -1.23 24.21 -3.64
N LYS A 128 -0.77 23.52 -4.69
CA LYS A 128 -1.49 23.31 -5.96
C LYS A 128 -1.77 21.84 -6.22
N ILE A 129 -1.75 21.02 -5.19
CA ILE A 129 -1.86 19.57 -5.37
C ILE A 129 -3.24 19.17 -5.86
N ASN A 130 -4.26 19.98 -5.56
CA ASN A 130 -5.66 19.77 -5.89
C ASN A 130 -6.17 20.70 -7.02
N ASP A 131 -5.26 21.35 -7.75
CA ASP A 131 -5.56 22.27 -8.85
C ASP A 131 -5.16 21.67 -10.19
#